data_AF-A0A0B8PLC2-F1
#
_entry.id   AF-A0A0B8PLC2-F1
#
_cell.length_a   1.000
_cell.length_b   1.000
_cell.length_c   1.000
_cell.angle_alpha   90.00
_cell.angle_beta   90.00
_cell.angle_gamma   90.00
#
_symmetry.space_group_name_H-M   'P 1'
#
loop_
_entity.id
_entity.type
_entity.pdbx_description
1 polymer ?
#
loop_
_entity_poly.entity_id
_entity_poly.type
_entity_poly.pdbx_seq_one_letter_code
_entity_poly.pdbx_strand_id
1 'polypeptide(L)'
;MNYANELICIGYSFGDKHIDDQIANWLAFSATRKLSIVNPGINSCPERMKHLSGQVLCNPIGVADFFTQISDKKPTVLQTMRRKARSSARDKIKRELTENT
;
A
#
# COMPACT_ATOMS: atom_id res chain seq x y z
N MET A 1 7.74 -2.30 25.24
CA MET A 1 7.49 -3.46 24.36
C MET A 1 6.47 -3.07 23.32
N ASN A 2 6.68 -3.44 22.05
CA ASN A 2 5.80 -3.13 20.93
C ASN A 2 5.00 -4.39 20.58
N TYR A 3 3.70 -4.41 20.91
CA TYR A 3 2.82 -5.58 20.81
C TYR A 3 2.05 -5.68 19.48
N ALA A 4 2.29 -4.75 18.56
CA ALA A 4 1.67 -4.80 17.24
C ALA A 4 2.19 -6.04 16.48
N ASN A 5 1.26 -6.85 16.00
CA ASN A 5 1.52 -7.99 15.11
C ASN A 5 1.30 -7.62 13.63
N GLU A 6 0.60 -6.52 13.37
CA GLU A 6 0.30 -6.06 12.02
C GLU A 6 0.63 -4.57 11.90
N LEU A 7 1.29 -4.21 10.79
CA LEU A 7 1.60 -2.84 10.42
C LEU A 7 1.04 -2.59 9.03
N ILE A 8 0.24 -1.53 8.90
CA ILE A 8 -0.33 -1.11 7.61
C ILE A 8 0.35 0.19 7.19
N CYS A 9 1.18 0.14 6.15
CA CYS A 9 1.86 1.29 5.58
C CYS A 9 1.07 1.84 4.39
N ILE A 10 0.50 3.03 4.53
CA ILE A 10 -0.35 3.65 3.49
C ILE A 10 0.39 4.82 2.85
N GLY A 11 0.49 4.82 1.51
CA GLY A 11 1.04 5.94 0.74
C GLY A 11 2.55 6.15 0.90
N TYR A 12 3.25 5.18 1.49
CA TYR A 12 4.69 5.23 1.70
C TYR A 12 5.44 4.59 0.52
N SER A 13 6.52 5.24 0.08
CA SER A 13 7.29 4.86 -1.11
C SER A 13 8.52 4.00 -0.83
N PHE A 14 8.93 3.82 0.43
CA PHE A 14 10.16 3.10 0.82
C PHE A 14 11.43 3.71 0.19
N GLY A 15 11.56 5.04 0.30
CA GLY A 15 12.73 5.79 -0.16
C GLY A 15 13.58 6.35 0.99
N ASP A 16 13.15 6.20 2.24
CA ASP A 16 13.89 6.66 3.42
C ASP A 16 14.49 5.45 4.13
N LYS A 17 15.81 5.29 4.00
CA LYS A 17 16.55 4.18 4.59
C LYS A 17 16.32 4.04 6.09
N HIS A 18 16.25 5.14 6.84
CA HIS A 18 16.12 5.06 8.30
C HIS A 18 14.76 4.47 8.69
N ILE A 19 13.69 4.93 8.04
CA ILE A 19 12.34 4.41 8.26
C ILE A 19 12.24 2.95 7.78
N ASP A 20 12.79 2.64 6.61
CA ASP A 20 12.79 1.28 6.06
C ASP A 20 13.50 0.29 7.00
N ASP A 21 14.64 0.69 7.57
CA ASP A 21 15.40 -0.13 8.52
C ASP A 21 14.59 -0.35 9.80
N GLN A 22 13.88 0.66 10.32
CA GLN A 22 12.98 0.48 11.48
C GLN A 22 11.83 -0.50 11.19
N ILE A 23 11.21 -0.40 10.01
CA ILE A 23 10.13 -1.32 9.60
C ILE A 23 10.65 -2.75 9.44
N ALA A 24 11.80 -2.91 8.77
CA ALA A 24 12.42 -4.23 8.58
C ALA A 24 12.82 -4.87 9.91
N ASN A 25 13.43 -4.11 10.83
CA ASN A 25 13.79 -4.59 12.16
C ASN A 25 12.56 -4.98 12.98
N TRP A 26 11.48 -4.18 12.89
CA TRP A 26 10.22 -4.53 13.52
C TRP A 26 9.65 -5.83 12.93
N LEU A 27 9.65 -6.00 11.61
CA LEU A 27 9.12 -7.19 10.95
C LEU A 27 9.96 -8.44 11.26
N ALA A 28 11.29 -8.33 11.29
CA ALA A 28 12.21 -9.43 11.55
C ALA A 28 12.15 -9.98 12.99
N PHE A 29 11.65 -9.18 13.94
CA PHE A 29 11.59 -9.57 15.35
C PHE A 29 10.71 -10.81 15.62
N SER A 30 9.68 -11.06 14.80
CA SER A 30 8.83 -12.25 14.93
C SER A 30 8.26 -12.66 13.58
N ALA A 31 8.37 -13.95 13.24
CA ALA A 31 7.80 -14.52 12.02
C ALA A 31 6.26 -14.42 11.93
N THR A 32 5.58 -14.11 13.04
CA THR A 32 4.13 -13.88 13.07
C THR A 32 3.73 -12.47 12.66
N ARG A 33 4.69 -11.54 12.54
CA ARG A 33 4.40 -10.16 12.17
C ARG A 33 4.07 -10.06 10.69
N LYS A 34 3.18 -9.12 10.37
CA LYS A 34 2.75 -8.86 9.00
C LYS A 34 2.86 -7.39 8.67
N LEU A 35 3.37 -7.11 7.48
CA LEU A 35 3.43 -5.78 6.89
C LEU A 35 2.49 -5.74 5.68
N SER A 36 1.46 -4.90 5.76
CA SER A 36 0.55 -4.63 4.66
C SER A 36 0.86 -3.26 4.05
N ILE A 37 1.31 -3.23 2.80
CA ILE A 37 1.63 -2.00 2.08
C ILE A 37 0.44 -1.62 1.21
N VAL A 38 -0.05 -0.40 1.33
CA VAL A 38 -1.16 0.15 0.52
C VAL A 38 -0.65 1.34 -0.26
N ASN A 39 -0.36 1.13 -1.53
CA ASN A 39 0.19 2.16 -2.41
C ASN A 39 -0.13 1.81 -3.87
N PRO A 40 -0.83 2.66 -4.66
CA PRO A 40 -1.14 2.36 -6.06
C PRO A 40 0.08 2.08 -6.94
N GLY A 41 1.26 2.57 -6.55
CA GLY A 41 2.51 2.36 -7.29
C GLY A 41 3.34 1.16 -6.85
N ILE A 42 2.90 0.38 -5.84
CA ILE A 42 3.66 -0.78 -5.37
C ILE A 42 3.46 -1.97 -6.31
N ASN A 43 4.54 -2.40 -6.97
CA ASN A 43 4.49 -3.54 -7.90
C ASN A 43 5.10 -4.81 -7.29
N SER A 44 5.93 -4.67 -6.27
CA SER A 44 6.65 -5.75 -5.63
C SER A 44 7.02 -5.39 -4.20
N CYS A 45 7.43 -6.40 -3.41
CA CYS A 45 8.02 -6.17 -2.09
C CYS A 45 9.22 -5.21 -2.20
N PRO A 46 9.34 -4.20 -1.31
CA PRO A 46 10.50 -3.32 -1.29
C PRO A 46 11.80 -4.09 -1.07
N GLU A 47 12.90 -3.58 -1.64
CA GLU A 47 14.22 -4.25 -1.63
C GLU A 47 14.67 -4.63 -0.21
N ARG A 48 14.54 -3.69 0.74
CA ARG A 48 14.99 -3.87 2.12
C ARG A 48 14.21 -4.97 2.84
N MET A 49 12.99 -5.29 2.40
CA MET A 49 12.14 -6.31 2.99
C MET A 49 12.08 -7.60 2.16
N LYS A 50 12.83 -7.74 1.06
CA LYS A 50 12.78 -8.94 0.20
C LYS A 50 13.04 -10.24 0.96
N HIS A 51 14.02 -10.22 1.86
CA HIS A 51 14.36 -11.35 2.72
C HIS A 51 13.25 -11.72 3.72
N LEU A 52 12.26 -10.85 3.91
CA LEU A 52 11.07 -11.04 4.75
C LEU A 52 9.79 -11.11 3.90
N SER A 53 9.89 -11.32 2.58
CA SER A 53 8.76 -11.25 1.64
C SER A 53 7.55 -12.11 2.02
N GLY A 54 7.76 -13.26 2.70
CA GLY A 54 6.67 -14.09 3.22
C GLY A 54 5.80 -13.42 4.29
N GLN A 55 6.25 -12.30 4.86
CA GLN A 55 5.54 -11.50 5.86
C GLN A 55 5.00 -10.19 5.27
N VAL A 56 5.21 -9.92 3.98
CA VAL A 56 4.86 -8.66 3.32
C VAL A 56 3.73 -8.88 2.32
N LEU A 57 2.65 -8.12 2.48
CA LEU A 57 1.53 -8.07 1.53
C LEU A 57 1.51 -6.71 0.81
N CYS A 58 1.61 -6.74 -0.51
CA CYS A 58 1.54 -5.54 -1.35
C CYS A 58 0.12 -5.38 -1.91
N ASN A 59 -0.53 -4.26 -1.58
CA ASN A 59 -1.85 -3.89 -2.06
C ASN A 59 -1.73 -2.69 -3.02
N PRO A 60 -1.72 -2.91 -4.35
CA PRO A 60 -1.59 -1.87 -5.37
C PRO A 60 -2.90 -1.08 -5.56
N ILE A 61 -3.45 -0.56 -4.47
CA ILE A 61 -4.74 0.14 -4.45
C ILE A 61 -4.61 1.51 -3.78
N GLY A 62 -5.56 2.39 -4.07
CA GLY A 62 -5.65 3.68 -3.41
C GLY A 62 -6.10 3.53 -1.95
N VAL A 63 -5.63 4.45 -1.10
CA VAL A 63 -6.01 4.53 0.32
C VAL A 63 -7.53 4.51 0.53
N ALA A 64 -8.28 5.23 -0.32
CA ALA A 64 -9.73 5.24 -0.23
C ALA A 64 -10.32 3.84 -0.46
N ASP A 65 -9.81 3.11 -1.46
CA ASP A 65 -10.30 1.77 -1.84
C ASP A 65 -9.98 0.77 -0.73
N PHE A 66 -8.79 0.85 -0.15
CA PHE A 66 -8.42 0.09 1.03
C PHE A 66 -9.38 0.33 2.21
N PHE A 67 -9.62 1.58 2.60
CA PHE A 67 -10.56 1.89 3.71
C PHE A 67 -11.98 1.40 3.44
N THR A 68 -12.38 1.26 2.18
CA THR A 68 -13.70 0.75 1.82
C THR A 68 -13.77 -0.77 1.91
N GLN A 69 -12.68 -1.46 1.61
CA GLN A 69 -12.61 -2.92 1.77
C GLN A 69 -12.68 -3.33 3.24
N ILE A 70 -12.09 -2.54 4.14
CA ILE A 70 -12.10 -2.83 5.59
C ILE A 70 -13.30 -2.21 6.32
N SER A 71 -14.13 -1.41 5.64
CA SER A 71 -15.31 -0.82 6.26
C SER A 71 -16.51 -1.77 6.16
N ASP A 72 -17.22 -1.98 7.26
CA ASP A 72 -18.50 -2.72 7.27
C ASP A 72 -19.60 -2.02 6.45
N LYS A 73 -19.39 -0.77 6.04
CA LYS A 73 -20.35 0.02 5.27
C LYS A 73 -20.15 -0.23 3.79
N LYS A 74 -21.13 -0.89 3.16
CA LYS A 74 -21.15 -1.05 1.71
C LYS A 74 -21.31 0.32 1.04
N PRO A 75 -20.41 0.72 0.12
CA PRO A 75 -20.56 1.97 -0.62
C PRO A 75 -21.81 1.92 -1.49
N THR A 76 -22.46 3.06 -1.68
CA THR A 76 -23.60 3.15 -2.60
C THR A 76 -23.12 3.05 -4.05
N VAL A 77 -24.01 2.62 -4.95
CA VAL A 77 -23.70 2.46 -6.39
C VAL A 77 -23.10 3.75 -6.99
N LEU A 78 -23.65 4.91 -6.63
CA LEU A 78 -23.16 6.22 -7.08
C LEU A 78 -21.73 6.52 -6.60
N GLN A 79 -21.41 6.16 -5.34
CA GLN A 79 -20.07 6.34 -4.79
C GLN A 79 -19.05 5.45 -5.51
N THR A 80 -19.42 4.20 -5.81
CA THR A 80 -18.58 3.27 -6.58
C THR A 80 -18.31 3.80 -8.00
N MET A 81 -19.35 4.29 -8.69
CA MET A 81 -19.19 4.87 -10.04
C MET A 81 -18.27 6.10 -10.03
N ARG A 82 -18.48 7.06 -9.10
CA ARG A 82 -17.64 8.26 -8.97
C ARG A 82 -16.16 7.93 -8.69
N ARG A 83 -15.89 6.82 -8.00
CA ARG A 83 -14.51 6.39 -7.71
C ARG A 83 -13.85 5.75 -8.91
N LYS A 84 -14.58 4.91 -9.64
CA LYS A 84 -14.10 4.32 -10.90
C LYS A 84 -13.72 5.43 -11.89
N ALA A 85 -14.57 6.43 -12.06
CA ALA A 85 -14.29 7.60 -12.90
C ALA A 85 -13.01 8.34 -12.47
N ARG A 86 -12.83 8.58 -11.16
CA ARG A 86 -11.61 9.20 -10.62
C ARG A 86 -10.35 8.35 -10.83
N SER A 87 -10.44 7.02 -10.72
CA SER A 87 -9.31 6.14 -11.01
C SER A 87 -8.89 6.26 -12.47
N SER A 88 -9.86 6.14 -13.39
CA SER A 88 -9.60 6.26 -14.82
C SER A 88 -9.04 7.62 -15.22
N ALA A 89 -9.51 8.71 -14.58
CA ALA A 89 -8.95 10.05 -14.80
C ALA A 89 -7.49 10.14 -14.37
N ARG A 90 -7.11 9.56 -13.22
CA ARG A 90 -5.71 9.52 -12.77
C ARG A 90 -4.83 8.70 -13.72
N ASP A 91 -5.32 7.55 -14.18
CA ASP A 91 -4.55 6.70 -15.11
C ASP A 91 -4.29 7.43 -16.43
N LYS A 92 -5.28 8.18 -16.92
CA LYS A 92 -5.13 9.03 -18.11
C LYS A 92 -4.06 10.11 -17.91
N ILE A 93 -4.16 10.88 -16.82
CA ILE A 93 -3.16 11.92 -16.48
C ILE A 93 -1.76 11.32 -16.35
N LYS A 94 -1.64 10.16 -15.70
CA LYS A 94 -0.35 9.48 -15.55
C LYS A 94 0.26 9.11 -16.91
N ARG A 95 -0.53 8.59 -17.84
CA ARG A 95 -0.07 8.27 -19.21
C ARG A 95 0.41 9.52 -19.94
N GLU A 96 -0.37 10.59 -19.92
CA GLU A 96 -0.02 11.87 -20.55
C GLU A 96 1.29 12.45 -20.01
N LEU A 97 1.56 12.27 -18.71
CA LEU A 97 2.81 12.72 -18.09
C LEU A 97 4.01 11.84 -18.46
N THR A 98 3.82 10.53 -18.65
CA THR A 98 4.90 9.59 -19.00
C THR A 98 5.21 9.51 -20.49
N GLU A 99 4.26 9.85 -21.38
CA GLU A 99 4.44 9.82 -22.84
C GLU A 99 5.07 11.12 -23.40
N ASN A 100 5.04 12.21 -22.62
CA ASN A 100 5.66 13.50 -22.98
C ASN A 100 7.09 13.68 -22.42
N THR A 101 7.73 12.60 -21.95
CA THR A 101 9.12 12.59 -21.46
C THR A 101 9.94 11.57 -22.21
#